data_AF-A0A367JSK2-F1
#
_entry.id   AF-A0A367JSK2-F1
#
_cell.length_a   1.000
_cell.length_b   1.000
_cell.length_c   1.000
_cell.angle_alpha   90.00
_cell.angle_beta   90.00
_cell.angle_gamma   90.00
#
_symmetry.space_group_name_H-M   'P 1'
#
loop_
_entity.id
_entity.type
_entity.pdbx_description
1 polymer ?
#
loop_
_entity_poly.entity_id
_entity_poly.type
_entity_poly.pdbx_seq_one_letter_code
_entity_poly.pdbx_strand_id
1 'polypeptide(L)'
;FYGQQAEPEFSWDMTTDEMTSYQNIYAKYANDTGKVKFSQMEDFYNTLGLTRTDLTNAWTLIDVNHTNALTQDQCLMFYHVLNQRTKGIRIPKELPPDLHAAFAGEYAADFGERPGSGTGARKGTSQSMTSSAKLADSYVNRLGAASTSLSSKGTKATKYDEEDMLRRELAELKERVKEAEHKAKEAKESEDYESFASRPLRDQFQALYDYKLRQLTDQSDIEDKVRKQERDIDAARDAVRRLNRIVDDVRSKKRELESLLEERRLEVQKVLRASE
;
A
#
# COMPACT_ATOMS: atom_id res chain seq x y z
N PHE A 1 -15.19 -20.91 45.70
CA PHE A 1 -15.03 -19.76 44.80
C PHE A 1 -13.66 -19.86 44.15
N TYR A 2 -13.56 -20.50 42.98
CA TYR A 2 -12.38 -20.32 42.15
C TYR A 2 -12.55 -18.96 41.46
N GLY A 3 -11.72 -17.99 41.82
CA GLY A 3 -11.64 -16.74 41.09
C GLY A 3 -11.23 -17.07 39.66
N GLN A 4 -12.14 -16.82 38.70
CA GLN A 4 -11.75 -16.65 37.31
C GLN A 4 -10.71 -15.54 37.30
N GLN A 5 -9.43 -15.92 37.19
CA GLN A 5 -8.43 -15.00 36.68
C GLN A 5 -8.90 -14.66 35.27
N ALA A 6 -9.45 -13.47 35.09
CA ALA A 6 -9.74 -12.95 33.77
C ALA A 6 -8.41 -12.99 33.00
N GLU A 7 -8.35 -13.81 31.95
CA GLU A 7 -7.26 -13.74 30.98
C GLU A 7 -7.14 -12.26 30.56
N PRO A 8 -5.93 -11.69 30.48
CA PRO A 8 -5.77 -10.29 30.14
C PRO A 8 -6.42 -10.03 28.77
N GLU A 9 -7.51 -9.28 28.78
CA GLU A 9 -8.24 -8.90 27.59
C GLU A 9 -7.35 -7.98 26.74
N PHE A 10 -7.33 -8.21 25.42
CA PHE A 10 -6.52 -7.41 24.52
C PHE A 10 -7.07 -5.98 24.46
N SER A 11 -6.26 -5.00 24.86
CA SER A 11 -6.65 -3.59 24.81
C SER A 11 -6.35 -3.02 23.43
N TRP A 12 -7.36 -2.60 22.68
CA TRP A 12 -7.13 -1.93 21.39
C TRP A 12 -6.64 -0.49 21.56
N ASP A 13 -6.85 0.10 22.73
CA ASP A 13 -6.40 1.44 23.06
C ASP A 13 -4.89 1.49 23.29
N MET A 14 -4.25 2.53 22.75
CA MET A 14 -2.84 2.86 22.95
C MET A 14 -2.71 4.10 23.82
N THR A 15 -1.71 4.11 24.68
CA THR A 15 -1.31 5.34 25.38
C THR A 15 -0.57 6.29 24.43
N THR A 16 -0.57 7.59 24.72
CA THR A 16 0.15 8.61 23.92
C THR A 16 1.66 8.33 23.84
N ASP A 17 2.22 7.74 24.88
CA ASP A 17 3.65 7.40 24.97
C ASP A 17 3.99 6.18 24.09
N GLU A 18 3.11 5.16 24.09
CA GLU A 18 3.21 4.01 23.21
C GLU A 18 3.06 4.43 21.74
N MET A 19 2.08 5.28 21.44
CA MET A 19 1.86 5.82 20.09
C MET A 19 3.09 6.57 19.57
N THR A 20 3.71 7.42 20.40
CA THR A 20 4.93 8.16 20.03
C THR A 20 6.11 7.22 19.77
N SER A 21 6.26 6.19 20.60
CA SER A 21 7.29 5.17 20.44
C SER A 21 7.12 4.39 19.14
N TYR A 22 5.88 4.00 18.81
CA TYR A 22 5.54 3.30 17.57
C TYR A 22 5.73 4.16 16.33
N GLN A 23 5.43 5.46 16.40
CA GLN A 23 5.70 6.40 15.31
C GLN A 23 7.20 6.53 15.02
N ASN A 24 8.05 6.55 16.06
CA ASN A 24 9.50 6.57 15.86
C ASN A 24 10.02 5.30 15.18
N ILE A 25 9.46 4.14 15.51
CA ILE A 25 9.78 2.87 14.84
C ILE A 25 9.30 2.93 13.38
N TYR A 26 8.07 3.37 13.15
CA TYR A 26 7.52 3.53 11.80
C TYR A 26 8.39 4.43 10.93
N ALA A 27 8.82 5.60 11.44
CA ALA A 27 9.67 6.54 10.70
C ALA A 27 11.01 5.93 10.24
N LYS A 28 11.51 4.90 10.94
CA LYS A 28 12.73 4.17 10.54
C LYS A 28 12.52 3.25 9.34
N TYR A 29 11.31 2.70 9.18
CA TYR A 29 10.98 1.69 8.16
C TYR A 29 10.05 2.22 7.06
N ALA A 30 9.54 3.44 7.20
CA ALA A 30 8.69 4.09 6.22
C ALA A 30 9.44 4.28 4.88
N ASN A 31 8.82 3.84 3.79
CA ASN A 31 9.27 4.17 2.44
C ASN A 31 8.74 5.54 2.00
N ASP A 32 9.26 6.07 0.89
CA ASP A 32 8.80 7.33 0.28
C ASP A 32 7.29 7.38 -0.01
N THR A 33 6.64 6.21 -0.10
CA THR A 33 5.19 6.07 -0.35
C THR A 33 4.34 6.00 0.92
N GLY A 34 4.94 6.07 2.12
CA GLY A 34 4.21 5.96 3.40
C GLY A 34 3.58 4.59 3.65
N LYS A 35 4.06 3.54 2.98
CA LYS A 35 3.63 2.14 3.17
C LYS A 35 4.83 1.28 3.55
N VAL A 36 4.67 0.37 4.50
CA VAL A 36 5.76 -0.53 4.94
C VAL A 36 5.42 -1.98 4.62
N LYS A 37 6.40 -2.71 4.08
CA LYS A 37 6.26 -4.13 3.73
C LYS A 37 6.76 -5.03 4.84
N PHE A 38 6.19 -6.23 4.96
CA PHE A 38 6.58 -7.21 5.98
C PHE A 38 8.08 -7.51 5.97
N SER A 39 8.69 -7.64 4.79
CA SER A 39 10.12 -7.96 4.63
C SER A 39 11.07 -6.86 5.12
N GLN A 40 10.60 -5.62 5.24
CA GLN A 40 11.46 -4.48 5.62
C GLN A 40 11.72 -4.41 7.13
N MET A 41 10.88 -5.08 7.93
CA MET A 41 10.95 -5.06 9.38
C MET A 41 11.61 -6.33 9.95
N GLU A 42 12.32 -7.13 9.14
CA GLU A 42 12.92 -8.39 9.59
C GLU A 42 13.92 -8.19 10.75
N ASP A 43 14.71 -7.12 10.71
CA ASP A 43 15.61 -6.73 11.80
C ASP A 43 14.85 -6.42 13.11
N PHE A 44 13.66 -5.82 13.01
CA PHE A 44 12.83 -5.50 14.17
C PHE A 44 12.17 -6.75 14.74
N TYR A 45 11.75 -7.69 13.90
CA TYR A 45 11.21 -8.97 14.37
C TYR A 45 12.23 -9.78 15.17
N ASN A 46 13.49 -9.72 14.76
CA ASN A 46 14.58 -10.41 15.45
C ASN A 46 14.83 -9.88 16.86
N THR A 47 14.50 -8.61 17.17
CA THR A 47 14.66 -8.05 18.52
C THR A 47 13.53 -8.42 19.46
N LEU A 48 12.34 -8.71 18.94
CA LEU A 48 11.16 -9.05 19.74
C LEU A 48 11.15 -10.49 20.25
N GLY A 49 11.92 -11.39 19.61
CA GLY A 49 12.00 -12.81 20.01
C GLY A 49 10.69 -13.60 19.81
N LEU A 50 9.77 -13.10 18.97
CA LEU A 50 8.49 -13.75 18.69
C LEU A 50 8.62 -14.82 17.60
N THR A 51 7.73 -15.82 17.64
CA THR A 51 7.69 -16.85 16.59
C THR A 51 7.19 -16.26 15.27
N ARG A 52 7.70 -16.76 14.14
CA ARG A 52 7.28 -16.28 12.81
C ARG A 52 5.78 -16.48 12.56
N THR A 53 5.19 -17.52 13.13
CA THR A 53 3.75 -17.77 13.09
C THR A 53 2.95 -16.64 13.74
N ASP A 54 3.36 -16.19 14.92
CA ASP A 54 2.68 -15.09 15.63
C ASP A 54 2.80 -13.78 14.87
N LEU A 55 3.97 -13.51 14.28
CA LEU A 55 4.20 -12.32 13.44
C LEU A 55 3.30 -12.32 12.20
N THR A 56 3.22 -13.45 11.50
CA THR A 56 2.36 -13.58 10.31
C THR A 56 0.89 -13.47 10.68
N ASN A 57 0.45 -14.10 11.77
CA ASN A 57 -0.93 -14.01 12.24
C ASN A 57 -1.33 -12.56 12.59
N ALA A 58 -0.47 -11.83 13.31
CA ALA A 58 -0.68 -10.42 13.62
C ALA A 58 -0.69 -9.55 12.36
N TRP A 59 0.15 -9.87 11.37
CA TRP A 59 0.17 -9.16 10.09
C TRP A 59 -1.13 -9.36 9.31
N THR A 60 -1.57 -10.62 9.15
CA THR A 60 -2.80 -10.94 8.42
C THR A 60 -4.05 -10.38 9.08
N LEU A 61 -4.02 -10.16 10.40
CA LEU A 61 -5.12 -9.56 11.14
C LEU A 61 -5.34 -8.10 10.77
N ILE A 62 -4.26 -7.37 10.45
CA ILE A 62 -4.28 -5.91 10.22
C ILE A 62 -4.28 -5.58 8.73
N ASP A 63 -3.66 -6.42 7.91
CA ASP A 63 -3.70 -6.33 6.45
C ASP A 63 -5.06 -6.83 5.90
N VAL A 64 -6.11 -6.07 6.20
CA VAL A 64 -7.50 -6.35 5.78
C VAL A 64 -7.64 -6.45 4.25
N ASN A 65 -6.82 -5.68 3.52
CA ASN A 65 -6.89 -5.59 2.06
C ASN A 65 -5.90 -6.54 1.35
N HIS A 66 -5.14 -7.34 2.11
CA HIS A 66 -4.13 -8.29 1.61
C HIS A 66 -3.15 -7.66 0.61
N THR A 67 -2.76 -6.43 0.85
CA THR A 67 -1.91 -5.65 -0.07
C THR A 67 -0.43 -5.94 0.14
N ASN A 68 -0.09 -6.71 1.17
CA ASN A 68 1.28 -7.00 1.59
C ASN A 68 2.07 -5.73 1.96
N ALA A 69 1.37 -4.62 2.22
CA ALA A 69 1.95 -3.34 2.62
C ALA A 69 0.97 -2.62 3.56
N LEU A 70 1.45 -2.27 4.76
CA LEU A 70 0.64 -1.58 5.76
C LEU A 70 0.81 -0.06 5.65
N THR A 71 -0.29 0.68 5.82
CA THR A 71 -0.28 2.14 5.99
C THR A 71 0.25 2.51 7.38
N GLN A 72 0.40 3.82 7.65
CA GLN A 72 0.92 4.30 8.93
C GLN A 72 0.06 3.81 10.11
N ASP A 73 -1.25 4.00 10.04
CA ASP A 73 -2.16 3.64 11.14
C ASP A 73 -2.20 2.13 11.37
N GLN A 74 -2.17 1.36 10.28
CA GLN A 74 -2.04 -0.09 10.32
C GLN A 74 -0.71 -0.53 10.98
N CYS A 75 0.41 0.14 10.66
CA CYS A 75 1.70 -0.16 11.28
C CYS A 75 1.69 0.11 12.79
N LEU A 76 1.08 1.20 13.24
CA LEU A 76 0.97 1.52 14.66
C LEU A 76 0.17 0.45 15.40
N MET A 77 -0.97 0.04 14.85
CA MET A 77 -1.74 -1.08 15.41
C MET A 77 -0.94 -2.38 15.44
N PHE A 78 -0.16 -2.65 14.40
CA PHE A 78 0.65 -3.86 14.31
C PHE A 78 1.69 -3.91 15.40
N TYR A 79 2.40 -2.80 15.65
CA TYR A 79 3.35 -2.72 16.76
C TYR A 79 2.67 -2.88 18.12
N HIS A 80 1.47 -2.34 18.29
CA HIS A 80 0.69 -2.51 19.52
C HIS A 80 0.32 -3.98 19.76
N VAL A 81 -0.15 -4.68 18.72
CA VAL A 81 -0.47 -6.12 18.80
C VAL A 81 0.78 -6.93 19.17
N LEU A 82 1.93 -6.63 18.56
CA LEU A 82 3.18 -7.31 18.87
C LEU A 82 3.66 -7.03 20.30
N ASN A 83 3.56 -5.78 20.77
CA ASN A 83 3.93 -5.41 22.14
C ASN A 83 3.03 -6.07 23.18
N GLN A 84 1.74 -6.24 22.90
CA GLN A 84 0.87 -7.01 23.79
C GLN A 84 1.20 -8.50 23.76
N ARG A 85 1.62 -9.03 22.61
CA ARG A 85 2.08 -10.41 22.50
C ARG A 85 3.35 -10.67 23.31
N THR A 86 4.32 -9.74 23.33
CA THR A 86 5.51 -9.84 24.18
C THR A 86 5.18 -9.73 25.67
N LYS A 87 4.13 -8.98 26.04
CA LYS A 87 3.56 -8.93 27.41
C LYS A 87 2.80 -10.22 27.80
N GLY A 88 2.70 -11.21 26.91
CA GLY A 88 2.07 -12.51 27.17
C GLY A 88 0.58 -12.57 26.83
N ILE A 89 -0.01 -11.50 26.29
CA ILE A 89 -1.41 -11.45 25.87
C ILE A 89 -1.55 -12.18 24.52
N ARG A 90 -2.64 -12.94 24.35
CA ARG A 90 -2.89 -13.65 23.09
C ARG A 90 -3.35 -12.67 22.01
N ILE A 91 -2.90 -12.89 20.77
CA ILE A 91 -3.34 -12.11 19.62
C ILE A 91 -4.82 -12.43 19.37
N PRO A 92 -5.70 -11.41 19.27
CA PRO A 92 -7.10 -11.60 18.89
C PRO A 92 -7.25 -12.27 17.53
N LYS A 93 -8.31 -13.04 17.33
CA LYS A 93 -8.58 -13.70 16.04
C LYS A 93 -9.24 -12.78 15.03
N GLU A 94 -9.95 -11.76 15.52
CA GLU A 94 -10.75 -10.86 14.71
C GLU A 94 -10.49 -9.42 15.14
N LEU A 95 -10.47 -8.53 14.15
CA LEU A 95 -10.32 -7.10 14.34
C LEU A 95 -11.70 -6.49 14.65
N PRO A 96 -11.81 -5.54 15.59
CA PRO A 96 -13.07 -4.83 15.84
C PRO A 96 -13.61 -4.16 14.56
N PRO A 97 -14.95 -4.11 14.38
CA PRO A 97 -15.57 -3.57 13.17
C PRO A 97 -15.19 -2.11 12.90
N ASP A 98 -14.99 -1.32 13.96
CA ASP A 98 -14.60 0.10 13.85
C ASP A 98 -13.21 0.26 13.22
N LEU A 99 -12.24 -0.55 13.66
CA LEU A 99 -10.89 -0.56 13.09
C LEU A 99 -10.88 -1.17 11.68
N HIS A 100 -11.73 -2.18 11.44
CA HIS A 100 -11.86 -2.80 10.12
C HIS A 100 -12.38 -1.79 9.09
N ALA A 101 -13.37 -0.97 9.45
CA ALA A 101 -13.89 0.09 8.60
C ALA A 101 -12.83 1.18 8.34
N ALA A 102 -12.06 1.57 9.34
CA ALA A 102 -10.99 2.56 9.20
C ALA A 102 -9.92 2.10 8.20
N PHE A 103 -9.46 0.85 8.30
CA PHE A 103 -8.42 0.31 7.41
C PHE A 103 -8.92 -0.03 6.00
N ALA A 104 -10.19 -0.43 5.85
CA ALA A 104 -10.78 -0.66 4.54
C ALA A 104 -11.04 0.66 3.78
N GLY A 105 -11.43 1.72 4.48
CA GLY A 105 -11.76 3.03 3.88
C GLY A 105 -10.57 3.75 3.25
N GLU A 106 -9.37 3.62 3.82
CA GLU A 106 -8.15 4.28 3.33
C GLU A 106 -7.73 3.78 1.93
N TYR A 107 -8.01 2.52 1.60
CA TYR A 107 -7.78 1.96 0.27
C TYR A 107 -8.83 2.39 -0.78
N ALA A 108 -10.06 2.69 -0.37
CA ALA A 108 -11.08 3.20 -1.30
C ALA A 108 -10.77 4.62 -1.79
N ALA A 109 -10.05 5.42 -0.99
CA ALA A 109 -9.59 6.75 -1.37
C ALA A 109 -8.49 6.72 -2.44
N ASP A 110 -7.55 5.76 -2.38
CA ASP A 110 -6.44 5.58 -3.34
C ASP A 110 -6.95 5.10 -4.73
N PHE A 111 -8.10 4.39 -4.77
CA PHE A 111 -8.79 4.03 -6.02
C PHE A 111 -9.78 5.10 -6.53
N GLY A 112 -9.95 6.21 -5.80
CA GLY A 112 -10.98 7.22 -6.03
C GLY A 112 -10.71 8.23 -7.15
N GLU A 113 -9.48 8.32 -7.69
CA GLU A 113 -9.13 9.24 -8.79
C GLU A 113 -9.19 8.60 -10.18
N ARG A 114 -10.18 7.72 -10.42
CA ARG A 114 -10.55 7.31 -11.79
C ARG A 114 -11.78 8.11 -12.24
N PRO A 115 -11.69 8.93 -13.31
CA PRO A 115 -12.84 9.61 -13.87
C PRO A 115 -13.74 8.53 -14.51
N GLY A 116 -14.78 8.11 -13.78
CA GLY A 116 -15.70 7.09 -14.29
C GLY A 116 -16.58 6.39 -13.27
N SER A 117 -16.31 6.48 -11.96
CA SER A 117 -17.21 5.91 -10.95
C SER A 117 -18.14 6.97 -10.36
N GLY A 118 -18.92 7.60 -11.24
CA GLY A 118 -20.07 8.40 -10.87
C GLY A 118 -21.33 7.60 -11.15
N THR A 119 -22.06 7.24 -10.10
CA THR A 119 -23.45 6.79 -10.19
C THR A 119 -24.26 7.79 -11.04
N GLY A 120 -24.85 7.34 -12.15
CA GLY A 120 -25.79 8.19 -12.90
C GLY A 120 -25.96 7.80 -14.36
N ALA A 121 -27.12 7.23 -14.68
CA ALA A 121 -27.60 7.01 -16.03
C ALA A 121 -27.44 8.24 -16.94
N ARG A 122 -26.94 8.07 -18.18
CA ARG A 122 -27.31 8.88 -19.36
C ARG A 122 -26.78 8.31 -20.70
N LYS A 123 -27.72 7.71 -21.44
CA LYS A 123 -28.03 7.86 -22.88
C LYS A 123 -26.92 8.32 -23.84
N GLY A 124 -26.47 7.35 -24.65
CA GLY A 124 -26.12 7.40 -26.08
C GLY A 124 -25.47 8.65 -26.69
N THR A 125 -24.23 8.51 -27.13
CA THR A 125 -23.70 9.16 -28.34
C THR A 125 -22.63 8.25 -28.95
N SER A 126 -22.82 7.89 -30.22
CA SER A 126 -21.93 7.07 -31.02
C SER A 126 -20.66 7.83 -31.36
N GLN A 127 -19.51 7.37 -30.85
CA GLN A 127 -18.20 7.68 -31.42
C GLN A 127 -17.41 6.39 -31.67
N SER A 128 -16.68 6.39 -32.78
CA SER A 128 -15.86 5.29 -33.28
C SER A 128 -14.86 4.83 -32.23
N MET A 129 -15.10 3.64 -31.67
CA MET A 129 -14.25 3.03 -30.64
C MET A 129 -13.00 2.37 -31.26
N THR A 130 -11.85 2.61 -30.63
CA THR A 130 -10.56 1.93 -30.90
C THR A 130 -10.68 0.42 -30.65
N SER A 131 -9.81 -0.41 -31.26
CA SER A 131 -9.94 -1.88 -31.19
C SER A 131 -9.87 -2.44 -29.76
N SER A 132 -9.19 -1.74 -28.84
CA SER A 132 -9.12 -2.07 -27.42
C SER A 132 -10.45 -1.89 -26.69
N ALA A 133 -11.21 -0.85 -27.04
CA ALA A 133 -12.53 -0.62 -26.46
C ALA A 133 -13.55 -1.66 -26.94
N LYS A 134 -13.45 -2.15 -28.19
CA LYS A 134 -14.30 -3.26 -28.70
C LYS A 134 -14.00 -4.59 -28.01
N LEU A 135 -12.73 -4.84 -27.68
CA LEU A 135 -12.32 -6.04 -26.95
C LEU A 135 -12.83 -6.02 -25.50
N ALA A 136 -12.74 -4.86 -24.82
CA ALA A 136 -13.30 -4.68 -23.49
C ALA A 136 -14.83 -4.89 -23.48
N ASP A 137 -15.55 -4.38 -24.49
CA ASP A 137 -17.01 -4.53 -24.60
C ASP A 137 -17.43 -6.00 -24.79
N SER A 138 -16.64 -6.78 -25.54
CA SER A 138 -16.87 -8.23 -25.71
C SER A 138 -16.66 -9.02 -24.40
N TYR A 139 -15.74 -8.57 -23.55
CA TYR A 139 -15.46 -9.18 -22.25
C TYR A 139 -16.58 -8.87 -21.25
N VAL A 140 -17.06 -7.63 -21.24
CA VAL A 140 -18.16 -7.18 -20.38
C VAL A 140 -19.48 -7.83 -20.77
N ASN A 141 -19.80 -7.96 -22.06
CA ASN A 141 -21.01 -8.66 -22.51
C ASN A 141 -20.97 -10.16 -22.20
N ARG A 142 -19.79 -10.79 -22.24
CA ARG A 142 -19.64 -12.21 -21.88
C ARG A 142 -19.75 -12.44 -20.37
N LEU A 143 -19.27 -11.50 -19.55
CA LEU A 143 -19.42 -11.52 -18.10
C LEU A 143 -20.85 -11.15 -17.65
N GLY A 144 -21.54 -10.26 -18.37
CA GLY A 144 -22.94 -9.90 -18.12
C GLY A 144 -23.93 -11.02 -18.51
N ALA A 145 -23.60 -11.83 -19.51
CA ALA A 145 -24.40 -13.01 -19.87
C ALA A 145 -24.22 -14.18 -18.87
N ALA A 146 -23.05 -14.29 -18.24
CA ALA A 146 -22.77 -15.32 -17.23
C ALA A 146 -23.37 -14.99 -15.85
N SER A 147 -23.66 -13.71 -15.55
CA SER A 147 -24.18 -13.30 -14.24
C SER A 147 -25.70 -13.45 -14.08
N THR A 148 -26.45 -13.68 -15.17
CA THR A 148 -27.93 -13.80 -15.12
C THR A 148 -28.45 -15.23 -15.17
N SER A 149 -27.58 -16.24 -15.29
CA SER A 149 -27.96 -17.66 -15.40
C SER A 149 -27.71 -18.50 -14.14
N LEU A 150 -27.28 -17.90 -13.02
CA LEU A 150 -27.02 -18.62 -11.76
C LEU A 150 -28.06 -18.36 -10.66
N SER A 151 -29.13 -17.61 -10.96
CA SER A 151 -30.29 -17.52 -10.07
C SER A 151 -31.34 -18.57 -10.45
N SER A 152 -31.19 -19.80 -9.94
CA SER A 152 -32.28 -20.76 -9.68
C SER A 152 -31.76 -22.21 -9.61
N LYS A 153 -31.24 -22.64 -8.45
CA LYS A 153 -31.62 -23.94 -7.83
C LYS A 153 -30.93 -24.05 -6.48
N GLY A 154 -31.70 -24.05 -5.41
CA GLY A 154 -31.19 -24.40 -4.09
C GLY A 154 -30.87 -25.89 -4.03
N THR A 155 -29.63 -26.23 -3.68
CA THR A 155 -29.25 -27.51 -3.07
C THR A 155 -28.06 -27.26 -2.16
N LYS A 156 -28.21 -27.61 -0.87
CA LYS A 156 -27.14 -27.57 0.13
C LYS A 156 -26.01 -28.52 -0.32
N ALA A 157 -24.99 -28.00 -0.99
CA ALA A 157 -23.74 -28.71 -1.23
C ALA A 157 -22.83 -28.44 -0.02
N THR A 158 -22.30 -29.50 0.55
CA THR A 158 -21.49 -29.49 1.76
C THR A 158 -20.13 -28.85 1.51
N LYS A 159 -19.66 -28.00 2.44
CA LYS A 159 -18.34 -27.33 2.47
C LYS A 159 -17.14 -28.21 2.10
N TYR A 160 -17.28 -29.53 2.23
CA TYR A 160 -16.28 -30.52 1.86
C TYR A 160 -16.07 -30.66 0.33
N ASP A 161 -17.08 -30.41 -0.50
CA ASP A 161 -16.96 -30.54 -1.97
C ASP A 161 -16.19 -29.37 -2.61
N GLU A 162 -16.27 -28.18 -2.00
CA GLU A 162 -15.54 -26.99 -2.45
C GLU A 162 -14.04 -27.08 -2.13
N GLU A 163 -13.68 -27.59 -0.94
CA GLU A 163 -12.27 -27.76 -0.55
C GLU A 163 -11.54 -28.76 -1.46
N ASP A 164 -12.20 -29.85 -1.87
CA ASP A 164 -11.58 -30.84 -2.75
C ASP A 164 -11.49 -30.35 -4.21
N MET A 165 -12.44 -29.54 -4.68
CA MET A 165 -12.29 -28.83 -5.97
C MET A 165 -11.13 -27.84 -5.94
N LEU A 166 -11.01 -27.03 -4.88
CA LEU A 166 -9.95 -26.05 -4.74
C LEU A 166 -8.57 -26.72 -4.62
N ARG A 167 -8.47 -27.88 -3.95
CA ARG A 167 -7.24 -28.67 -3.91
C ARG A 167 -6.84 -29.19 -5.28
N ARG A 168 -7.82 -29.61 -6.09
CA ARG A 168 -7.58 -30.09 -7.45
C ARG A 168 -7.13 -28.96 -8.37
N GLU A 169 -7.78 -27.80 -8.27
CA GLU A 169 -7.41 -26.60 -9.03
C GLU A 169 -6.02 -26.08 -8.62
N LEU A 170 -5.70 -26.10 -7.32
CA LEU A 170 -4.38 -25.69 -6.82
C LEU A 170 -3.27 -26.67 -7.24
N ALA A 171 -3.57 -27.96 -7.32
CA ALA A 171 -2.64 -28.95 -7.87
C ALA A 171 -2.38 -28.69 -9.37
N GLU A 172 -3.44 -28.44 -10.14
CA GLU A 172 -3.35 -28.11 -11.56
C GLU A 172 -2.59 -26.80 -11.80
N LEU A 173 -2.80 -25.77 -10.96
CA LEU A 173 -2.11 -24.50 -11.06
C LEU A 173 -0.62 -24.62 -10.71
N LYS A 174 -0.28 -25.42 -9.69
CA LYS A 174 1.11 -25.72 -9.33
C LYS A 174 1.83 -26.47 -10.45
N GLU A 175 1.15 -27.38 -11.13
CA GLU A 175 1.72 -28.10 -12.26
C GLU A 175 1.99 -27.18 -13.45
N ARG A 176 1.06 -26.27 -13.79
CA ARG A 176 1.29 -25.23 -14.81
C ARG A 176 2.44 -24.28 -14.50
N VAL A 177 2.57 -23.85 -13.23
CA VAL A 177 3.69 -22.97 -12.83
C VAL A 177 5.02 -23.71 -12.97
N LYS A 178 5.08 -24.97 -12.52
CA LYS A 178 6.29 -25.80 -12.65
C LYS A 178 6.67 -26.03 -14.12
N GLU A 179 5.70 -26.25 -14.99
CA GLU A 179 5.92 -26.40 -16.43
C GLU A 179 6.41 -25.08 -17.06
N ALA A 180 5.83 -23.94 -16.69
CA ALA A 180 6.27 -22.63 -17.15
C ALA A 180 7.70 -22.27 -16.68
N GLU A 181 8.03 -22.60 -15.42
CA GLU A 181 9.38 -22.42 -14.88
C GLU A 181 10.40 -23.33 -15.57
N HIS A 182 10.05 -24.60 -15.84
CA HIS A 182 10.91 -25.52 -16.60
C HIS A 182 11.16 -24.99 -18.01
N LYS A 183 10.11 -24.55 -18.70
CA LYS A 183 10.20 -23.99 -20.06
C LYS A 183 11.03 -22.71 -20.10
N ALA A 184 10.93 -21.86 -19.08
CA ALA A 184 11.75 -20.65 -18.96
C ALA A 184 13.22 -20.96 -18.63
N LYS A 185 13.48 -22.02 -17.85
CA LYS A 185 14.85 -22.51 -17.58
C LYS A 185 15.47 -23.15 -18.81
N GLU A 186 14.75 -24.03 -19.51
CA GLU A 186 15.23 -24.64 -20.75
C GLU A 186 15.51 -23.58 -21.82
N ALA A 187 14.65 -22.56 -21.96
CA ALA A 187 14.91 -21.45 -22.88
C ALA A 187 16.15 -20.62 -22.51
N LYS A 188 16.49 -20.53 -21.21
CA LYS A 188 17.71 -19.85 -20.73
C LYS A 188 18.96 -20.72 -20.84
N GLU A 189 18.87 -22.02 -20.55
CA GLU A 189 20.01 -22.94 -20.58
C GLU A 189 20.38 -23.36 -22.01
N SER A 190 19.43 -23.42 -22.95
CA SER A 190 19.71 -23.84 -24.33
C SER A 190 20.29 -22.75 -25.23
N GLU A 191 20.19 -21.46 -24.88
CA GLU A 191 20.54 -20.37 -25.80
C GLU A 191 21.87 -19.64 -25.52
N ASP A 192 22.40 -19.64 -24.30
CA ASP A 192 23.39 -18.60 -23.94
C ASP A 192 24.88 -19.02 -23.99
N TYR A 193 25.26 -20.29 -23.77
CA TYR A 193 26.68 -20.65 -23.66
C TYR A 193 27.28 -21.30 -24.92
N GLU A 194 26.57 -22.25 -25.56
CA GLU A 194 27.06 -22.90 -26.79
C GLU A 194 26.76 -22.10 -28.07
N SER A 195 25.66 -21.33 -28.11
CA SER A 195 25.30 -20.53 -29.29
C SER A 195 26.27 -19.39 -29.55
N PHE A 196 26.78 -18.72 -28.50
CA PHE A 196 27.66 -17.57 -28.68
C PHE A 196 29.05 -17.99 -29.20
N ALA A 197 29.62 -19.05 -28.64
CA ALA A 197 30.94 -19.57 -29.04
C ALA A 197 30.92 -20.23 -30.44
N SER A 198 29.77 -20.77 -30.87
CA SER A 198 29.60 -21.43 -32.17
C SER A 198 29.32 -20.47 -33.33
N ARG A 199 28.98 -19.20 -33.04
CA ARG A 199 28.73 -18.19 -34.08
C ARG A 199 30.03 -17.79 -34.78
N PRO A 200 29.98 -17.41 -36.08
CA PRO A 200 31.13 -16.84 -36.77
C PRO A 200 31.74 -15.69 -35.97
N LEU A 201 33.07 -15.60 -35.97
CA LEU A 201 33.81 -14.60 -35.18
C LEU A 201 33.32 -13.15 -35.44
N ARG A 202 32.91 -12.84 -36.67
CA ARG A 202 32.32 -11.54 -37.05
C ARG A 202 31.04 -11.23 -36.26
N ASP A 203 30.17 -12.21 -36.07
CA ASP A 203 28.90 -12.03 -35.37
C ASP A 203 29.12 -11.88 -33.86
N GLN A 204 30.14 -12.55 -33.32
CA GLN A 204 30.58 -12.34 -31.93
C GLN A 204 31.10 -10.92 -31.72
N PHE A 205 31.92 -10.41 -32.65
CA PHE A 205 32.39 -9.02 -32.61
C PHE A 205 31.25 -8.01 -32.75
N GLN A 206 30.27 -8.27 -33.63
CA GLN A 206 29.09 -7.42 -33.76
C GLN A 206 28.26 -7.40 -32.48
N ALA A 207 28.00 -8.57 -31.88
CA ALA A 207 27.28 -8.66 -30.62
C ALA A 207 28.02 -7.93 -29.47
N LEU A 208 29.36 -8.02 -29.43
CA LEU A 208 30.18 -7.29 -28.48
C LEU A 208 30.10 -5.76 -28.70
N TYR A 209 30.12 -5.32 -29.96
CA TYR A 209 29.97 -3.91 -30.33
C TYR A 209 28.59 -3.38 -29.92
N ASP A 210 27.53 -4.11 -30.22
CA ASP A 210 26.15 -3.74 -29.85
C ASP A 210 25.98 -3.70 -28.33
N TYR A 211 26.57 -4.66 -27.60
CA TYR A 211 26.60 -4.67 -26.15
C TYR A 211 27.31 -3.42 -25.58
N LYS A 212 28.46 -3.04 -26.16
CA LYS A 212 29.18 -1.82 -25.75
C LYS A 212 28.41 -0.54 -26.05
N LEU A 213 27.75 -0.47 -27.20
CA LEU A 213 26.90 0.67 -27.56
C LEU A 213 25.70 0.79 -26.61
N ARG A 214 25.09 -0.34 -26.25
CA ARG A 214 24.00 -0.38 -25.28
C ARG A 214 24.46 0.05 -23.89
N GLN A 215 25.63 -0.41 -23.44
CA GLN A 215 26.20 -0.01 -22.16
C GLN A 215 26.39 1.52 -22.06
N LEU A 216 26.84 2.16 -23.14
CA LEU A 216 26.98 3.62 -23.20
C LEU A 216 25.64 4.35 -23.20
N THR A 217 24.63 3.78 -23.88
CA THR A 217 23.28 4.37 -23.95
C THR A 217 22.55 4.25 -22.62
N ASP A 218 22.64 3.08 -21.98
CA ASP A 218 22.09 2.86 -20.64
C ASP A 218 22.75 3.82 -19.64
N GLN A 219 24.06 4.10 -19.78
CA GLN A 219 24.75 5.08 -18.97
C GLN A 219 24.23 6.50 -19.18
N SER A 220 24.04 6.95 -20.44
CA SER A 220 23.45 8.27 -20.70
C SER A 220 22.01 8.38 -20.20
N ASP A 221 21.21 7.32 -20.32
CA ASP A 221 19.84 7.28 -19.82
C ASP A 221 19.78 7.37 -18.29
N ILE A 222 20.74 6.75 -17.59
CA ILE A 222 20.89 6.87 -16.14
C ILE A 222 21.26 8.32 -15.78
N GLU A 223 22.22 8.93 -16.47
CA GLU A 223 22.60 10.32 -16.24
C GLU A 223 21.43 11.29 -16.45
N ASP A 224 20.63 11.09 -17.50
CA ASP A 224 19.45 11.91 -17.78
C ASP A 224 18.34 11.72 -16.72
N LYS A 225 18.15 10.50 -16.22
CA LYS A 225 17.23 10.22 -15.09
C LYS A 225 17.69 10.94 -13.82
N VAL A 226 18.98 10.89 -13.50
CA VAL A 226 19.55 11.60 -12.34
C VAL A 226 19.34 13.11 -12.47
N ARG A 227 19.65 13.69 -13.65
CA ARG A 227 19.41 15.13 -13.92
C ARG A 227 17.95 15.54 -13.83
N LYS A 228 17.01 14.65 -14.17
CA LYS A 228 15.58 14.92 -13.98
C LYS A 228 15.21 14.91 -12.50
N GLN A 229 15.68 13.91 -11.75
CA GLN A 229 15.44 13.83 -10.30
C GLN A 229 16.03 15.03 -9.55
N GLU A 230 17.22 15.50 -9.92
CA GLU A 230 17.81 16.70 -9.34
C GLU A 230 16.93 17.95 -9.55
N ARG A 231 16.41 18.14 -10.77
CA ARG A 231 15.47 19.24 -11.06
C ARG A 231 14.18 19.13 -10.26
N ASP A 232 13.63 17.93 -10.12
CA ASP A 232 12.41 17.68 -9.34
C ASP A 232 12.65 17.96 -7.83
N ILE A 233 13.82 17.57 -7.29
CA ILE A 233 14.23 17.87 -5.91
C ILE A 233 14.39 19.38 -5.69
N ASP A 234 15.03 20.09 -6.60
CA ASP A 234 15.21 21.54 -6.47
C ASP A 234 13.88 22.29 -6.57
N ALA A 235 12.97 21.86 -7.45
CA ALA A 235 11.61 22.39 -7.51
C ALA A 235 10.84 22.16 -6.19
N ALA A 236 10.98 20.97 -5.59
CA ALA A 236 10.39 20.66 -4.28
C ALA A 236 10.99 21.54 -3.16
N ARG A 237 12.31 21.72 -3.14
CA ARG A 237 13.00 22.61 -2.18
C ARG A 237 12.50 24.05 -2.30
N ASP A 238 12.32 24.55 -3.52
CA ASP A 238 11.79 25.90 -3.73
C ASP A 238 10.32 26.02 -3.32
N ALA A 239 9.51 24.97 -3.53
CA ALA A 239 8.15 24.92 -3.02
C ALA A 239 8.11 24.98 -1.48
N VAL A 240 8.97 24.22 -0.79
CA VAL A 240 9.11 24.27 0.66
C VAL A 240 9.51 25.67 1.13
N ARG A 241 10.48 26.32 0.47
CA ARG A 241 10.86 27.71 0.79
C ARG A 241 9.69 28.68 0.65
N ARG A 242 8.86 28.54 -0.39
CA ARG A 242 7.66 29.36 -0.57
C ARG A 242 6.62 29.10 0.52
N LEU A 243 6.37 27.84 0.86
CA LEU A 243 5.44 27.48 1.94
C LEU A 243 5.90 28.03 3.29
N ASN A 244 7.19 27.96 3.59
CA ASN A 244 7.73 28.55 4.83
C ASN A 244 7.48 30.07 4.91
N ARG A 245 7.67 30.80 3.80
CA ARG A 245 7.34 32.24 3.76
C ARG A 245 5.86 32.50 4.03
N ILE A 246 4.97 31.70 3.42
CA ILE A 246 3.53 31.82 3.65
C ILE A 246 3.18 31.52 5.12
N VAL A 247 3.80 30.50 5.71
CA VAL A 247 3.61 30.16 7.13
C VAL A 247 4.06 31.31 8.03
N ASP A 248 5.20 31.93 7.74
CA ASP A 248 5.70 33.07 8.50
C ASP A 248 4.79 34.30 8.35
N ASP A 249 4.29 34.58 7.16
CA ASP A 249 3.30 35.65 6.92
C ASP A 249 1.99 35.41 7.68
N VAL A 250 1.48 34.18 7.66
CA VAL A 250 0.27 33.79 8.41
C VAL A 250 0.51 33.93 9.92
N ARG A 251 1.68 33.52 10.42
CA ARG A 251 2.06 33.70 11.82
C ARG A 251 2.14 35.18 12.20
N SER A 252 2.66 36.03 11.32
CA SER A 252 2.70 37.48 11.54
C SER A 252 1.30 38.08 11.62
N LYS A 253 0.43 37.78 10.63
CA LYS A 253 -0.97 38.22 10.62
C LYS A 253 -1.75 37.74 11.83
N LYS A 254 -1.50 36.51 12.30
CA LYS A 254 -2.11 36.00 13.53
C LYS A 254 -1.75 36.88 14.74
N ARG A 255 -0.47 37.23 14.91
CA ARG A 255 -0.02 38.10 16.02
C ARG A 255 -0.65 39.49 15.95
N GLU A 256 -0.78 40.05 14.74
CA GLU A 256 -1.41 41.35 14.53
C GLU A 256 -2.89 41.32 14.94
N LEU A 257 -3.64 40.29 14.53
CA LEU A 257 -5.03 40.10 14.94
C LEU A 257 -5.19 39.88 16.45
N GLU A 258 -4.30 39.11 17.06
CA GLU A 258 -4.29 38.91 18.52
C GLU A 258 -4.04 40.24 19.25
N SER A 259 -3.12 41.08 18.77
CA SER A 259 -2.87 42.41 19.32
C SER A 259 -4.09 43.32 19.20
N LEU A 260 -4.75 43.34 18.03
CA LEU A 260 -5.95 44.15 17.82
C LEU A 260 -7.12 43.68 18.69
N LEU A 261 -7.27 42.36 18.88
CA LEU A 261 -8.28 41.81 19.78
C LEU A 261 -8.04 42.23 21.23
N GLU A 262 -6.77 42.21 21.68
CA GLU A 262 -6.42 42.60 23.04
C GLU A 262 -6.60 44.11 23.27
N GLU A 263 -6.25 44.95 22.28
CA GLU A 263 -6.53 46.38 22.30
C GLU A 263 -8.04 46.67 22.42
N ARG A 264 -8.86 46.02 21.58
CA ARG A 264 -10.32 46.15 21.65
C ARG A 264 -10.91 45.66 22.97
N ARG A 265 -10.38 44.58 23.55
CA ARG A 265 -10.77 44.09 24.87
C ARG A 265 -10.48 45.13 25.96
N LEU A 266 -9.31 45.75 25.92
CA LEU A 266 -8.93 46.81 26.87
C LEU A 266 -9.81 48.05 26.73
N GLU A 267 -10.16 48.46 25.50
CA GLU A 267 -11.10 49.55 25.25
C GLU A 267 -12.48 49.25 25.86
N VAL A 268 -13.04 48.06 25.61
CA VAL A 268 -14.33 47.64 26.18
C VAL A 268 -14.29 47.65 27.71
N GLN A 269 -13.20 47.16 28.31
CA GLN A 269 -13.05 47.16 29.77
C GLN A 269 -12.95 48.57 30.35
N LYS A 270 -12.26 49.50 29.66
CA LYS A 270 -12.19 50.92 30.06
C LYS A 270 -13.57 51.58 30.01
N VAL A 271 -14.34 51.35 28.95
CA VAL A 271 -15.69 51.91 28.81
C VAL A 271 -16.62 51.37 29.90
N LEU A 272 -16.58 50.06 30.18
CA LEU A 272 -17.36 49.45 31.27
C LEU A 272 -17.05 50.10 32.64
N ARG A 273 -15.77 50.29 32.96
CA ARG A 273 -15.35 50.96 34.21
C ARG A 273 -15.73 52.43 34.29
N ALA A 274 -15.92 53.11 33.16
CA ALA A 274 -16.34 54.50 33.12
C ALA A 274 -17.87 54.66 33.21
N SER A 275 -18.62 53.57 32.99
CA SER A 275 -20.09 53.54 33.06
C SER A 275 -20.67 53.08 34.41
N GLU A 276 -19.82 52.60 35.32
CA GLU A 276 -20.13 52.30 36.73
C GLU A 276 -19.84 53.51 37.63
#